data_AF-A0A920MXM4-F1
#
_entry.id   AF-A0A920MXM4-F1
#
_cell.length_a   1.000
_cell.length_b   1.000
_cell.length_c   1.000
_cell.angle_alpha   90.00
_cell.angle_beta   90.00
_cell.angle_gamma   90.00
#
_symmetry.space_group_name_H-M   'P 1'
#
loop_
_entity.id
_entity.type
_entity.pdbx_description
1 polymer ?
#
loop_
_entity_poly.entity_id
_entity_poly.type
_entity_poly.pdbx_seq_one_letter_code
_entity_poly.pdbx_strand_id
1 'polypeptide(L)'
;MVPLEKIIKEHQNPYLFACGPEPMLQAIHDIALKEKIPTQLSVESYMGCGIGLCQGCVISKNTNSIKEHSYHEQYSLVCLDGPVYEAKDINFD
;
A
#
# COMPACT_ATOMS: atom_id res chain seq x y z
N MET A 1 -7.42 -19.76 13.38
CA MET A 1 -7.23 -18.59 12.50
C MET A 1 -7.88 -18.94 11.17
N VAL A 2 -8.85 -18.16 10.71
CA VAL A 2 -9.57 -18.43 9.44
C VAL A 2 -8.82 -17.72 8.30
N PRO A 3 -8.54 -18.37 7.16
CA PRO A 3 -7.91 -17.70 6.03
C PRO A 3 -8.77 -16.55 5.48
N LEU A 4 -8.14 -15.42 5.15
CA LEU A 4 -8.81 -14.23 4.62
C LEU A 4 -9.64 -14.55 3.36
N GLU A 5 -9.14 -15.45 2.51
CA GLU A 5 -9.78 -15.89 1.28
C GLU A 5 -11.13 -16.60 1.51
N LYS A 6 -11.29 -17.26 2.66
CA LYS A 6 -12.57 -17.85 3.04
C LYS A 6 -13.58 -16.76 3.39
N ILE A 7 -13.17 -15.76 4.17
CA ILE A 7 -14.02 -14.65 4.60
C ILE A 7 -14.48 -13.85 3.38
N ILE A 8 -13.58 -13.56 2.43
CA ILE A 8 -13.91 -12.84 1.19
C ILE A 8 -15.05 -13.51 0.42
N LYS A 9 -15.09 -14.85 0.37
CA LYS A 9 -16.15 -15.60 -0.36
C LYS A 9 -17.51 -15.60 0.35
N GLU A 10 -17.53 -15.36 1.65
CA GLU A 10 -18.75 -15.36 2.47
C GLU A 10 -19.46 -14.00 2.48
N HIS A 11 -18.81 -12.93 2.01
CA HIS A 11 -19.34 -11.57 1.97
C HIS A 11 -19.54 -11.06 0.55
N GLN A 12 -20.65 -10.35 0.30
CA GLN A 12 -20.90 -9.68 -0.98
C GLN A 12 -20.22 -8.31 -1.01
N ASN A 13 -19.40 -8.06 -2.04
CA ASN A 13 -18.68 -6.80 -2.28
C ASN A 13 -17.83 -6.32 -1.07
N PRO A 14 -16.84 -7.11 -0.62
CA PRO A 14 -15.99 -6.73 0.50
C PRO A 14 -15.13 -5.51 0.17
N TYR A 15 -14.76 -4.78 1.22
CA TYR A 15 -13.72 -3.75 1.19
C TYR A 15 -12.75 -4.07 2.32
N LEU A 16 -11.45 -4.16 2.02
CA LEU A 16 -10.44 -4.55 2.99
C LEU A 16 -9.74 -3.32 3.58
N PHE A 17 -9.49 -3.37 4.88
CA PHE A 17 -8.67 -2.40 5.60
C PHE A 17 -7.66 -3.16 6.43
N ALA A 18 -6.37 -2.84 6.30
CA ALA A 18 -5.33 -3.53 7.04
C ALA A 18 -4.25 -2.58 7.54
N CYS A 19 -3.75 -2.88 8.73
CA CYS A 19 -2.54 -2.32 9.32
C CYS A 19 -1.77 -3.47 9.99
N GLY A 20 -0.44 -3.40 9.99
CA GLY A 20 0.41 -4.40 10.64
C GLY A 20 1.74 -4.60 9.90
N PRO A 21 2.48 -5.68 10.22
CA PRO A 21 3.80 -5.92 9.68
C PRO A 21 3.79 -5.97 8.15
N GLU A 22 4.84 -5.44 7.53
CA GLU A 22 4.97 -5.36 6.07
C GLU A 22 4.73 -6.70 5.34
N PRO A 23 5.26 -7.86 5.79
CA PRO A 23 4.97 -9.15 5.12
C PRO A 23 3.49 -9.53 5.16
N MET A 24 2.76 -9.10 6.20
CA MET A 24 1.32 -9.32 6.28
C MET A 24 0.57 -8.41 5.32
N LEU A 25 0.95 -7.13 5.23
CA LEU A 25 0.35 -6.18 4.30
C LEU A 25 0.62 -6.59 2.85
N GLN A 26 1.81 -7.09 2.53
CA GLN A 26 2.16 -7.63 1.21
C GLN A 26 1.28 -8.83 0.84
N ALA A 27 1.06 -9.77 1.76
CA ALA A 27 0.15 -10.89 1.51
C ALA A 27 -1.30 -10.43 1.25
N ILE A 28 -1.79 -9.43 1.98
CA ILE A 28 -3.13 -8.86 1.77
C ILE A 28 -3.20 -8.10 0.44
N HIS A 29 -2.17 -7.32 0.12
CA HIS A 29 -2.01 -6.61 -1.15
C HIS A 29 -2.15 -7.57 -2.33
N ASP A 30 -1.41 -8.68 -2.33
CA ASP A 30 -1.41 -9.64 -3.43
C ASP A 30 -2.78 -10.31 -3.61
N ILE A 31 -3.44 -10.67 -2.50
CA ILE A 31 -4.81 -11.20 -2.52
C ILE A 31 -5.79 -10.16 -3.07
N ALA A 32 -5.70 -8.91 -2.60
CA ALA A 32 -6.57 -7.81 -3.01
C ALA A 32 -6.45 -7.52 -4.51
N LEU A 33 -5.24 -7.47 -5.06
CA LEU A 33 -5.01 -7.25 -6.49
C LEU A 33 -5.53 -8.41 -7.34
N LYS A 34 -5.27 -9.65 -6.91
CA LYS A 34 -5.72 -10.85 -7.61
C LYS A 34 -7.24 -10.94 -7.69
N GLU A 35 -7.92 -10.73 -6.56
CA GLU A 35 -9.37 -10.84 -6.46
C GLU A 35 -10.09 -9.52 -6.84
N LYS A 36 -9.32 -8.47 -7.18
CA LYS A 36 -9.80 -7.12 -7.55
C LYS A 36 -10.68 -6.48 -6.46
N ILE A 37 -10.30 -6.65 -5.21
CA ILE A 37 -11.03 -6.14 -4.05
C ILE A 37 -10.46 -4.78 -3.65
N PRO A 38 -11.29 -3.73 -3.54
CA PRO A 38 -10.82 -2.44 -3.08
C PRO A 38 -10.28 -2.55 -1.65
N THR A 39 -9.09 -2.03 -1.43
CA THR A 39 -8.30 -2.31 -0.23
C THR A 39 -7.44 -1.12 0.14
N GLN A 40 -7.52 -0.71 1.40
CA GLN A 40 -6.65 0.31 1.99
C GLN A 40 -5.66 -0.31 2.97
N LEU A 41 -4.40 0.07 2.81
CA LEU A 41 -3.28 -0.41 3.61
C LEU A 41 -2.67 0.78 4.34
N SER A 42 -2.63 0.70 5.67
CA SER A 42 -1.84 1.61 6.50
C SER A 42 -0.43 1.05 6.61
N VAL A 43 0.49 1.60 5.82
CA VAL A 43 1.88 1.11 5.75
C VAL A 43 2.72 1.67 6.88
N GLU A 44 3.70 0.88 7.31
CA GLU A 44 4.76 1.33 8.21
C GLU A 44 6.01 1.66 7.39
N SER A 45 6.75 2.70 7.78
CA SER A 45 8.00 3.07 7.11
C SER A 45 8.93 3.77 8.10
N TYR A 46 10.24 3.70 7.87
CA TYR A 46 11.22 4.36 8.73
C TYR A 46 11.13 5.88 8.57
N MET A 47 10.67 6.55 9.62
CA MET A 47 10.55 8.01 9.65
C MET A 47 11.65 8.62 10.51
N GLY A 48 12.54 9.39 9.87
CA GLY A 48 13.52 10.21 10.58
C GLY A 48 12.93 11.56 10.99
N CYS A 49 12.48 12.36 10.02
CA CYS A 49 12.01 13.73 10.27
C CYS A 49 10.48 13.87 10.42
N GLY A 50 9.68 13.00 9.80
CA GLY A 50 8.22 13.09 9.80
C GLY A 50 7.60 14.30 9.10
N ILE A 51 8.40 15.13 8.41
CA ILE A 51 7.97 16.39 7.77
C ILE A 51 8.41 16.49 6.31
N GLY A 52 8.78 15.37 5.69
CA GLY A 52 9.18 15.28 4.28
C GLY A 52 10.61 15.71 3.94
N LEU A 53 11.37 16.27 4.88
CA LEU A 53 12.72 16.77 4.62
C LEU A 53 13.74 15.65 4.35
N CYS A 54 13.74 14.59 5.16
CA CYS A 54 14.75 13.54 5.11
C CYS A 54 14.50 12.49 4.02
N GLN A 55 13.28 12.42 3.49
CA GLN A 55 12.84 11.48 2.44
C GLN A 55 13.06 9.97 2.75
N GLY A 56 13.41 9.61 3.98
CA GLY A 56 13.66 8.21 4.37
C GLY A 56 12.40 7.34 4.43
N CYS A 57 11.21 7.95 4.47
CA CYS A 57 9.93 7.25 4.50
C CYS A 57 9.32 7.11 3.09
N VAL A 58 10.15 6.82 2.10
CA VAL A 58 9.74 6.72 0.70
C VAL A 58 9.01 5.40 0.45
N ILE A 59 7.98 5.43 -0.39
CA ILE A 59 7.31 4.23 -0.91
C ILE A 59 7.13 4.34 -2.44
N SER A 60 7.30 3.22 -3.12
CA SER A 60 7.17 3.10 -4.57
C SER A 60 5.70 3.14 -4.98
N LYS A 61 5.34 4.05 -5.91
CA LYS A 61 4.01 4.13 -6.49
C LYS A 61 3.88 3.20 -7.69
N ASN A 62 2.69 2.63 -7.86
CA ASN A 62 2.34 1.85 -9.04
C ASN A 62 1.85 2.77 -10.17
N THR A 63 2.78 3.40 -10.89
CA THR A 63 2.47 4.36 -11.95
C THR A 63 2.80 3.75 -13.32
N ASN A 64 1.77 3.44 -14.13
CA ASN A 64 1.94 2.82 -15.46
C ASN A 64 2.48 3.77 -16.55
N SER A 65 2.66 5.06 -16.23
CA SER A 65 3.09 6.10 -17.16
C SER A 65 4.04 7.06 -16.48
N ILE A 66 5.26 6.58 -16.24
CA ILE A 66 6.35 7.36 -15.67
C ILE A 66 7.07 8.08 -16.80
N LYS A 67 7.22 9.40 -16.72
CA LYS A 67 8.19 10.12 -17.54
C LYS A 67 9.59 9.93 -16.94
N GLU A 68 10.61 9.73 -17.77
CA GLU A 68 12.00 9.39 -17.37
C GLU A 68 12.66 10.34 -16.35
N HIS A 69 12.04 11.48 -16.00
CA HIS A 69 12.57 12.48 -15.09
C HIS A 69 11.59 12.99 -14.02
N SER A 70 10.56 12.23 -13.65
CA SER A 70 9.58 12.64 -12.63
C SER A 70 9.65 11.79 -11.37
N TYR A 71 10.62 12.10 -10.48
CA TYR A 71 10.79 11.42 -9.18
C TYR A 71 9.50 11.45 -8.34
N HIS A 72 8.77 12.57 -8.35
CA HIS A 72 7.50 12.71 -7.64
C HIS A 72 6.33 11.91 -8.25
N GLU A 73 6.45 11.42 -9.48
CA GLU A 73 5.45 10.51 -10.07
C GLU A 73 5.74 9.03 -9.72
N GLN A 74 6.99 8.71 -9.36
CA GLN A 74 7.43 7.35 -9.03
C GLN A 74 7.32 7.03 -7.55
N TYR A 75 7.48 8.03 -6.68
CA TYR A 75 7.59 7.83 -5.25
C TYR A 75 6.63 8.71 -4.47
N SER A 76 6.23 8.23 -3.31
CA SER A 76 5.43 8.94 -2.32
C SER A 76 6.17 8.98 -0.99
N LEU A 77 5.97 10.06 -0.21
CA LEU A 77 6.52 10.18 1.14
C LEU A 77 5.44 9.84 2.15
N VAL A 78 5.59 8.72 2.86
CA VAL A 78 4.59 8.20 3.82
C VAL A 78 4.20 9.24 4.88
N CYS A 79 5.14 10.08 5.32
CA CYS A 79 4.86 11.14 6.31
C CYS A 79 4.06 12.34 5.79
N LEU A 80 3.94 12.52 4.47
CA LEU A 80 3.19 13.63 3.86
C LEU A 80 1.95 13.16 3.10
N ASP A 81 2.12 12.11 2.29
CA ASP A 81 1.09 11.59 1.39
C ASP A 81 0.33 10.40 2.00
N GLY A 82 0.96 9.68 2.94
CA GLY A 82 0.43 8.48 3.57
C GLY A 82 -0.27 8.77 4.91
N PRO A 83 -0.28 7.81 5.87
CA PRO A 83 0.25 6.44 5.79
C PRO A 83 -0.71 5.44 5.12
N VAL A 84 -1.91 5.89 4.73
CA VAL A 84 -2.95 5.04 4.15
C VAL A 84 -2.93 5.16 2.63
N TYR A 85 -2.79 4.02 1.95
CA TYR A 85 -2.75 3.93 0.50
C TYR A 85 -3.75 2.91 -0.01
N GLU A 86 -4.27 3.13 -1.21
CA GLU A 86 -4.97 2.07 -1.96
C GLU A 86 -3.95 1.01 -2.39
N ALA A 87 -4.26 -0.27 -2.20
CA ALA A 87 -3.34 -1.36 -2.51
C ALA A 87 -2.84 -1.33 -3.96
N LYS A 88 -3.68 -0.89 -4.91
CA LYS A 88 -3.33 -0.77 -6.33
C LYS A 88 -2.36 0.37 -6.65
N ASP A 89 -2.16 1.33 -5.76
CA ASP A 89 -1.42 2.57 -6.03
C ASP A 89 0.04 2.50 -5.54
N ILE A 90 0.41 1.47 -4.79
CA ILE A 90 1.75 1.27 -4.23
C ILE A 90 2.27 -0.13 -4.55
N ASN A 91 3.59 -0.31 -4.48
CA ASN A 91 4.23 -1.63 -4.56
C ASN A 91 5.03 -1.88 -3.28
N PHE A 92 5.03 -3.13 -2.83
CA PHE A 92 6.00 -3.63 -1.84
C PHE A 92 7.20 -4.19 -2.61
N ASP A 93 8.40 -3.75 -2.24
CA ASP A 93 9.67 -4.16 -2.86
C ASP A 93 10.25 -5.45 -2.23
#